data_AF-A0A239K281-F1
#
_entry.id   AF-A0A239K281-F1
#
_cell.length_a   1.000
_cell.length_b   1.000
_cell.length_c   1.000
_cell.angle_alpha   90.00
_cell.angle_beta   90.00
_cell.angle_gamma   90.00
#
_symmetry.space_group_name_H-M   'P 1'
#
loop_
_entity.id
_entity.type
_entity.pdbx_description
1 polymer ?
#
loop_
_entity_poly.entity_id
_entity_poly.type
_entity_poly.pdbx_seq_one_letter_code
_entity_poly.pdbx_strand_id
1 'polypeptide(L)'
;MTGERPPAEALAWAAETTGGPVRAVRRLAGGTHAATHLLETPRGQAVLRRFPPGDTAALNEAHVLDVLDGLDGRAPRLLGADPHGERCGGPAVLITRLPGRADITPADPGAAAVQQGRVLAGLHAVPAARLTGFRDGMAASTASHHRDTGTAPGAPLLAARGHRLTGAGSVLTHFDFWAGNVLWQGGALTGVVDWSGASLAPRGFDVSWCRLDLVLLHGPATAEAFTRAYEEEAGGPVPDLALWDVFSLTSSYRSVETWLPNYHDLGRTDLTVDDLRERHTSWTRNRLAAASREV
;
A
#
# COMPACT_ATOMS: atom_id res chain seq x y z
N MET A 1 -4.82 5.68 25.50
CA MET A 1 -6.19 5.45 25.00
C MET A 1 -6.36 3.96 24.72
N THR A 2 -7.03 3.24 25.60
CA THR A 2 -7.32 1.81 25.44
C THR A 2 -8.14 1.58 24.18
N GLY A 3 -7.72 0.62 23.35
CA GLY A 3 -8.36 0.27 22.09
C GLY A 3 -9.85 -0.02 22.27
N GLU A 4 -10.67 0.83 21.66
CA GLU A 4 -12.10 0.69 21.62
C GLU A 4 -12.46 -0.70 21.05
N ARG A 5 -13.28 -1.44 21.80
CA ARG A 5 -13.75 -2.76 21.40
C ARG A 5 -14.62 -2.62 20.14
N PRO A 6 -14.61 -3.59 19.20
CA PRO A 6 -15.59 -3.59 18.13
C PRO A 6 -17.02 -3.61 18.73
N PRO A 7 -17.99 -2.94 18.10
CA PRO A 7 -19.40 -3.02 18.48
C PRO A 7 -19.90 -4.46 18.47
N ALA A 8 -20.93 -4.71 19.28
CA ALA A 8 -21.48 -6.04 19.47
C ALA A 8 -22.02 -6.61 18.16
N GLU A 9 -22.65 -5.78 17.33
CA GLU A 9 -23.20 -6.12 16.03
C GLU A 9 -22.11 -6.59 15.04
N ALA A 10 -20.93 -5.96 15.05
CA ALA A 10 -19.80 -6.38 14.21
C ALA A 10 -19.20 -7.72 14.68
N LEU A 11 -19.19 -7.98 15.99
CA LEU A 11 -18.75 -9.28 16.54
C LEU A 11 -19.78 -10.38 16.27
N ALA A 12 -21.08 -10.09 16.37
CA ALA A 12 -22.15 -11.02 16.03
C ALA A 12 -22.08 -11.38 14.54
N TRP A 13 -21.93 -10.39 13.66
CA TRP A 13 -21.70 -10.59 12.24
C TRP A 13 -20.49 -11.50 11.98
N ALA A 14 -19.34 -11.21 12.59
CA ALA A 14 -18.14 -12.03 12.42
C ALA A 14 -18.32 -13.46 12.97
N ALA A 15 -19.10 -13.64 14.05
CA ALA A 15 -19.44 -14.96 14.59
C ALA A 15 -20.26 -15.78 13.59
N GLU A 16 -21.28 -15.17 12.99
CA GLU A 16 -22.09 -15.81 11.96
C GLU A 16 -21.25 -16.16 10.73
N THR A 17 -20.44 -15.22 10.24
CA THR A 17 -19.56 -15.42 9.07
C THR A 17 -18.55 -16.56 9.29
N THR A 18 -18.03 -16.72 10.52
CA THR A 18 -17.04 -17.75 10.83
C THR A 18 -17.62 -19.04 11.39
N GLY A 19 -18.94 -19.11 11.60
CA GLY A 19 -19.66 -20.31 12.04
C GLY A 19 -19.53 -20.61 13.54
N GLY A 20 -19.32 -19.60 14.38
CA GLY A 20 -19.32 -19.78 15.83
C GLY A 20 -18.77 -18.57 16.60
N PRO A 21 -18.64 -18.66 17.93
CA PRO A 21 -18.33 -17.51 18.79
C PRO A 21 -16.96 -16.91 18.46
N VAL A 22 -16.90 -15.58 18.39
CA VAL A 22 -15.66 -14.82 18.16
C VAL A 22 -15.31 -13.96 19.36
N ARG A 23 -14.02 -13.70 19.53
CA ARG A 23 -13.51 -12.81 20.58
C ARG A 23 -12.53 -11.81 19.98
N ALA A 24 -12.78 -10.53 20.22
CA ALA A 24 -11.78 -9.50 19.94
C ALA A 24 -10.58 -9.67 20.90
N VAL A 25 -9.40 -9.85 20.31
CA VAL A 25 -8.14 -10.06 21.05
C VAL A 25 -7.48 -8.73 21.33
N ARG A 26 -7.22 -7.95 20.27
CA ARG A 26 -6.58 -6.64 20.36
C ARG A 26 -6.87 -5.80 19.13
N ARG A 27 -6.78 -4.48 19.29
CA ARG A 27 -6.67 -3.56 18.16
C ARG A 27 -5.28 -3.71 17.54
N LEU A 28 -5.20 -3.69 16.22
CA LEU A 28 -3.95 -3.61 15.47
C LEU A 28 -3.64 -2.12 15.21
N ALA A 29 -2.39 -1.73 15.44
CA ALA A 29 -1.89 -0.40 15.09
C ALA A 29 -1.50 -0.35 13.60
N GLY A 30 -1.34 0.85 13.04
CA GLY A 30 -0.84 1.07 11.67
C GLY A 30 -1.89 1.41 10.61
N GLY A 31 -3.19 1.35 10.90
CA GLY A 31 -4.26 1.80 10.01
C GLY A 31 -4.88 3.12 10.49
N THR A 32 -4.63 4.22 9.79
CA THR A 32 -5.24 5.54 10.08
C THR A 32 -6.65 5.66 9.50
N HIS A 33 -6.92 4.93 8.41
CA HIS A 33 -8.20 4.96 7.68
C HIS A 33 -9.26 4.00 8.24
N ALA A 34 -8.83 2.94 8.93
CA ALA A 34 -9.71 1.88 9.43
C ALA A 34 -9.40 1.46 10.86
N ALA A 35 -10.44 1.24 11.66
CA ALA A 35 -10.31 0.52 12.91
C ALA A 35 -10.10 -0.96 12.64
N THR A 36 -8.91 -1.48 12.96
CA THR A 36 -8.51 -2.86 12.67
C THR A 36 -8.35 -3.67 13.94
N HIS A 37 -8.98 -4.85 14.01
CA HIS A 37 -8.97 -5.72 15.19
C HIS A 37 -8.64 -7.16 14.82
N LEU A 38 -7.78 -7.77 15.64
CA LEU A 38 -7.54 -9.21 15.60
C LEU A 38 -8.65 -9.93 16.36
N LEU A 39 -9.29 -10.89 15.70
CA LEU A 39 -10.30 -11.76 16.26
C LEU A 39 -9.77 -13.20 16.39
N GLU A 40 -10.14 -13.86 17.49
CA GLU A 40 -10.13 -15.30 17.59
C GLU A 40 -11.49 -15.84 17.16
N THR A 41 -11.47 -16.89 16.34
CA THR A 41 -12.64 -17.53 15.75
C THR A 41 -12.48 -19.05 15.87
N PRO A 42 -13.55 -19.85 15.68
CA PRO A 42 -13.44 -21.31 15.71
C PRO A 42 -12.52 -21.88 14.62
N ARG A 43 -12.28 -21.12 13.54
CA ARG A 43 -11.42 -21.50 12.41
C ARG A 43 -10.01 -20.91 12.49
N GLY A 44 -9.64 -20.32 13.61
CA GLY A 44 -8.36 -19.66 13.82
C GLY A 44 -8.48 -18.13 13.90
N GLN A 45 -7.46 -17.42 13.44
CA GLN A 45 -7.40 -15.96 13.56
C GLN A 45 -7.94 -15.25 12.32
N ALA A 46 -8.74 -14.21 12.56
CA ALA A 46 -9.27 -13.32 11.52
C ALA A 46 -8.97 -11.86 11.86
N VAL A 47 -9.00 -10.99 10.87
CA VAL A 47 -8.86 -9.55 11.03
C VAL A 47 -10.16 -8.88 10.61
N LEU A 48 -10.76 -8.13 11.52
CA LEU A 48 -11.91 -7.28 11.25
C LEU A 48 -11.40 -5.87 10.97
N ARG A 49 -11.71 -5.32 9.80
CA ARG A 49 -11.46 -3.93 9.45
C ARG A 49 -12.79 -3.20 9.34
N ARG A 50 -12.90 -2.05 10.00
CA ARG A 50 -14.09 -1.19 9.95
C ARG A 50 -13.70 0.23 9.52
N PHE A 51 -14.51 0.80 8.65
CA PHE A 51 -14.27 2.09 8.02
C PHE A 51 -15.34 3.10 8.45
N PRO A 52 -15.10 4.41 8.25
CA PRO A 52 -16.11 5.44 8.48
C PRO A 52 -17.38 5.21 7.65
N PRO A 53 -18.57 5.62 8.14
CA PRO A 53 -19.79 5.58 7.36
C PRO A 53 -19.68 6.34 6.03
N GLY A 54 -20.21 5.76 4.95
CA GLY A 54 -20.17 6.34 3.60
C GLY A 54 -18.85 6.11 2.84
N ASP A 55 -17.87 5.46 3.47
CA ASP A 55 -16.59 5.12 2.83
C ASP A 55 -16.71 3.92 1.88
N THR A 56 -16.09 3.99 0.70
CA THR A 56 -16.10 2.91 -0.30
C THR A 56 -14.94 1.93 -0.12
N ALA A 57 -14.02 2.16 0.82
CA ALA A 57 -12.85 1.32 1.08
C ALA A 57 -13.20 -0.15 1.36
N ALA A 58 -14.26 -0.41 2.12
CA ALA A 58 -14.72 -1.78 2.38
C ALA A 58 -15.16 -2.50 1.10
N LEU A 59 -15.86 -1.80 0.21
CA LEU A 59 -16.28 -2.33 -1.09
C LEU A 59 -15.08 -2.62 -1.98
N ASN A 60 -14.15 -1.65 -2.08
CA ASN A 60 -12.95 -1.77 -2.89
C ASN A 60 -12.07 -2.92 -2.39
N GLU A 61 -11.86 -3.01 -1.07
CA GLU A 61 -11.06 -4.08 -0.47
C GLU A 61 -11.71 -5.45 -0.65
N ALA A 62 -13.03 -5.57 -0.44
CA ALA A 62 -13.73 -6.82 -0.68
C ALA A 62 -13.58 -7.29 -2.13
N HIS A 63 -13.74 -6.36 -3.09
CA HIS A 63 -13.63 -6.68 -4.52
C HIS A 63 -12.23 -7.19 -4.89
N VAL A 64 -11.16 -6.51 -4.44
CA VAL A 64 -9.80 -6.96 -4.76
C VAL A 64 -9.42 -8.24 -4.04
N LEU A 65 -9.82 -8.44 -2.79
CA LEU A 65 -9.48 -9.66 -2.05
C LEU A 65 -10.20 -10.90 -2.60
N ASP A 66 -11.42 -10.74 -3.14
CA ASP A 66 -12.11 -11.78 -3.90
C ASP A 66 -11.33 -12.16 -5.17
N VAL A 67 -10.83 -11.15 -5.88
CA VAL A 67 -10.01 -11.34 -7.09
C VAL A 67 -8.63 -11.94 -6.79
N LEU A 68 -8.01 -11.58 -5.67
CA LEU A 68 -6.72 -12.13 -5.28
C LEU A 68 -6.85 -13.57 -4.77
N ASP A 69 -7.95 -13.88 -4.08
CA ASP A 69 -8.21 -15.18 -3.44
C ASP A 69 -6.98 -15.71 -2.66
N GLY A 70 -6.35 -14.81 -1.92
CA GLY A 70 -5.16 -15.09 -1.12
C GLY A 70 -3.83 -15.09 -1.87
N LEU A 71 -3.81 -15.00 -3.20
CA LEU A 71 -2.64 -14.85 -4.08
C LEU A 71 -1.38 -15.61 -3.59
N ASP A 72 -1.38 -16.93 -3.74
CA ASP A 72 -0.32 -17.83 -3.27
C ASP A 72 0.03 -17.68 -1.78
N GLY A 73 -0.93 -17.23 -0.97
CA GLY A 73 -0.76 -16.94 0.46
C GLY A 73 -0.18 -15.56 0.76
N ARG A 74 0.05 -14.71 -0.24
CA ARG A 74 0.62 -13.36 -0.08
C ARG A 74 -0.41 -12.26 0.13
N ALA A 75 -1.70 -12.55 -0.06
CA ALA A 75 -2.78 -11.63 0.26
C ALA A 75 -3.73 -12.25 1.30
N PRO A 76 -4.43 -11.46 2.11
CA PRO A 76 -5.53 -11.98 2.90
C PRO A 76 -6.61 -12.60 2.01
N ARG A 77 -7.31 -13.63 2.49
CA ARG A 77 -8.56 -14.07 1.88
C ARG A 77 -9.72 -13.33 2.51
N LEU A 78 -10.71 -12.95 1.69
CA LEU A 78 -11.98 -12.41 2.17
C LEU A 78 -12.79 -13.52 2.85
N LEU A 79 -13.24 -13.27 4.08
CA LEU A 79 -14.15 -14.15 4.82
C LEU A 79 -15.59 -13.63 4.76
N GLY A 80 -15.76 -12.32 4.72
CA GLY A 80 -17.05 -11.66 4.54
C GLY A 80 -16.89 -10.15 4.40
N ALA A 81 -17.90 -9.51 3.81
CA ALA A 81 -17.97 -8.06 3.68
C ALA A 81 -19.36 -7.54 4.06
N ASP A 82 -19.38 -6.35 4.64
CA ASP A 82 -20.56 -5.52 4.87
C ASP A 82 -20.22 -4.10 4.37
N PRO A 83 -20.14 -3.89 3.04
CA PRO A 83 -19.57 -2.67 2.46
C PRO A 83 -20.44 -1.43 2.70
N HIS A 84 -21.71 -1.61 3.06
CA HIS A 84 -22.64 -0.51 3.35
C HIS A 84 -22.92 -0.35 4.84
N GLY A 85 -22.38 -1.23 5.69
CA GLY A 85 -22.52 -1.16 7.14
C GLY A 85 -23.90 -1.51 7.67
N GLU A 86 -24.69 -2.25 6.91
CA GLU A 86 -26.08 -2.61 7.25
C GLU A 86 -26.13 -3.53 8.49
N ARG A 87 -25.05 -4.25 8.76
CA ARG A 87 -24.96 -5.25 9.83
C ARG A 87 -23.97 -4.84 10.93
N CYS A 88 -22.93 -4.09 10.58
CA CYS A 88 -21.82 -3.76 11.48
C CYS A 88 -21.89 -2.32 12.03
N GLY A 89 -22.92 -1.55 11.69
CA GLY A 89 -23.07 -0.14 12.07
C GLY A 89 -22.13 0.82 11.31
N GLY A 90 -21.41 0.29 10.32
CA GLY A 90 -20.47 1.00 9.45
C GLY A 90 -19.77 0.01 8.51
N PRO A 91 -19.21 0.47 7.37
CA PRO A 91 -18.61 -0.42 6.40
C PRO A 91 -17.51 -1.30 7.00
N ALA A 92 -17.53 -2.59 6.68
CA ALA A 92 -16.61 -3.55 7.28
C ALA A 92 -16.19 -4.68 6.34
N VAL A 93 -14.99 -5.20 6.54
CA VAL A 93 -14.53 -6.46 5.94
C VAL A 93 -13.92 -7.37 7.02
N LEU A 94 -14.12 -8.67 6.85
CA LEU A 94 -13.51 -9.72 7.65
C LEU A 94 -12.60 -10.53 6.75
N ILE A 95 -11.33 -10.64 7.13
CA ILE A 95 -10.30 -11.25 6.30
C ILE A 95 -9.45 -12.23 7.12
N THR A 96 -8.76 -13.16 6.47
CA THR A 96 -7.82 -14.04 7.16
C THR A 96 -6.63 -13.26 7.69
N ARG A 97 -6.10 -13.67 8.85
CA ARG A 97 -4.82 -13.14 9.34
C ARG A 97 -3.66 -13.75 8.54
N LEU A 98 -2.81 -12.90 7.95
CA LEU A 98 -1.52 -13.33 7.41
C LEU A 98 -0.46 -13.51 8.51
N PRO A 99 0.49 -14.46 8.36
CA PRO A 99 1.59 -14.63 9.31
C PRO A 99 2.58 -13.46 9.23
N GLY A 100 3.33 -13.25 10.32
CA GLY A 100 4.31 -12.17 10.40
C GLY A 100 3.79 -10.85 10.97
N ARG A 101 4.61 -9.81 10.79
CA ARG A 101 4.38 -8.41 11.19
C ARG A 101 5.09 -7.47 10.22
N ALA A 102 4.67 -6.20 10.17
CA ALA A 102 5.43 -5.18 9.47
C ALA A 102 6.82 -4.99 10.10
N ASP A 103 7.83 -4.76 9.28
CA ASP A 103 9.21 -4.49 9.69
C ASP A 103 9.87 -3.54 8.69
N ILE A 104 10.13 -2.31 9.15
CA ILE A 104 10.83 -1.26 8.40
C ILE A 104 12.25 -1.02 8.93
N THR A 105 12.73 -1.93 9.79
CA THR A 105 14.06 -1.95 10.41
C THR A 105 14.80 -3.26 10.13
N PRO A 106 14.77 -3.81 8.89
CA PRO A 106 15.43 -5.07 8.62
C PRO A 106 16.93 -4.96 8.84
N ALA A 107 17.56 -6.05 9.29
CA ALA A 107 19.01 -6.13 9.46
C ALA A 107 19.76 -5.90 8.14
N ASP A 108 19.17 -6.31 7.02
CA ASP A 108 19.65 -6.05 5.67
C ASP A 108 18.52 -5.43 4.81
N PRO A 109 18.47 -4.08 4.73
CA PRO A 109 17.50 -3.38 3.90
C PRO A 109 17.59 -3.70 2.41
N GLY A 110 18.80 -4.01 1.90
CA GLY A 110 18.99 -4.36 0.50
C GLY A 110 18.36 -5.71 0.16
N ALA A 111 18.57 -6.72 1.01
CA ALA A 111 17.92 -8.02 0.86
C ALA A 111 16.40 -7.94 1.02
N ALA A 112 15.91 -7.11 1.95
CA ALA A 112 14.48 -6.86 2.10
C ALA A 112 13.88 -6.20 0.85
N ALA A 113 14.55 -5.20 0.29
CA ALA A 113 14.14 -4.51 -0.94
C ALA A 113 14.07 -5.46 -2.15
N VAL A 114 15.01 -6.40 -2.28
CA VAL A 114 14.96 -7.43 -3.33
C VAL A 114 13.69 -8.30 -3.21
N GLN A 115 13.33 -8.73 -2.00
CA GLN A 115 12.11 -9.51 -1.79
C GLN A 115 10.84 -8.70 -2.09
N GLN A 116 10.80 -7.42 -1.69
CA GLN A 116 9.68 -6.53 -2.02
C GLN A 116 9.52 -6.36 -3.55
N GLY A 117 10.62 -6.19 -4.28
CA GLY A 117 10.60 -6.04 -5.74
C GLY A 117 10.01 -7.27 -6.45
N ARG A 118 10.47 -8.47 -6.06
CA ARG A 118 9.94 -9.73 -6.61
C ARG A 118 8.47 -9.94 -6.29
N VAL A 119 8.05 -9.66 -5.05
CA VAL A 119 6.66 -9.82 -4.66
C VAL A 119 5.76 -8.85 -5.43
N LEU A 120 6.14 -7.57 -5.54
CA LEU A 120 5.36 -6.61 -6.31
C LEU A 120 5.27 -6.98 -7.80
N ALA A 121 6.35 -7.50 -8.39
CA ALA A 121 6.30 -8.00 -9.76
C ALA A 121 5.30 -9.16 -9.92
N GLY A 122 5.26 -10.09 -8.95
CA GLY A 122 4.25 -11.14 -8.89
C GLY A 122 2.82 -10.61 -8.74
N LEU A 123 2.60 -9.56 -7.94
CA LEU A 123 1.31 -8.86 -7.84
C LEU A 123 0.89 -8.27 -9.20
N HIS A 124 1.81 -7.60 -9.88
CA HIS A 124 1.57 -6.98 -11.18
C HIS A 124 1.38 -7.99 -12.32
N ALA A 125 1.70 -9.27 -12.09
CA ALA A 125 1.47 -10.36 -13.04
C ALA A 125 0.05 -10.97 -12.95
N VAL A 126 -0.81 -10.50 -12.04
CA VAL A 126 -2.21 -10.95 -11.97
C VAL A 126 -2.90 -10.72 -13.34
N PRO A 127 -3.51 -11.76 -13.94
CA PRO A 127 -4.05 -11.64 -15.30
C PRO A 127 -5.13 -10.57 -15.43
N ALA A 128 -5.00 -9.70 -16.45
CA ALA A 128 -5.94 -8.61 -16.71
C ALA A 128 -7.40 -9.06 -16.84
N ALA A 129 -7.64 -10.30 -17.30
CA ALA A 129 -8.98 -10.88 -17.39
C ALA A 129 -9.70 -10.94 -16.02
N ARG A 130 -8.95 -11.08 -14.92
CA ARG A 130 -9.48 -11.07 -13.54
C ARG A 130 -9.76 -9.67 -13.01
N LEU A 131 -9.30 -8.62 -13.72
CA LEU A 131 -9.33 -7.23 -13.25
C LEU A 131 -10.49 -6.42 -13.85
N THR A 132 -11.48 -7.10 -14.43
CA THR A 132 -12.66 -6.45 -14.99
C THR A 132 -13.45 -5.76 -13.88
N GLY A 133 -13.78 -4.48 -14.06
CA GLY A 133 -14.57 -3.70 -13.10
C GLY A 133 -13.74 -2.93 -12.06
N PHE A 134 -12.41 -3.06 -12.06
CA PHE A 134 -11.56 -2.23 -11.23
C PHE A 134 -11.57 -0.77 -11.69
N ARG A 135 -11.54 0.13 -10.71
CA ARG A 135 -11.44 1.56 -10.93
C ARG A 135 -10.08 1.95 -11.52
N ASP A 136 -10.07 3.04 -12.28
CA ASP A 136 -8.85 3.69 -12.77
C ASP A 136 -8.11 4.36 -11.59
N GLY A 137 -6.90 3.89 -11.31
CA GLY A 137 -6.03 4.39 -10.26
C GLY A 137 -5.43 5.76 -10.56
N MET A 138 -5.17 6.10 -11.82
CA MET A 138 -4.70 7.43 -12.20
C MET A 138 -5.80 8.48 -12.02
N ALA A 139 -7.03 8.15 -12.42
CA ALA A 139 -8.19 9.00 -12.19
C ALA A 139 -8.50 9.14 -10.69
N ALA A 140 -8.48 8.03 -9.94
CA ALA A 140 -8.67 8.03 -8.50
C ALA A 140 -7.61 8.87 -7.78
N SER A 141 -6.34 8.69 -8.13
CA SER A 141 -5.24 9.48 -7.59
C SER A 141 -5.52 10.96 -7.82
N THR A 142 -5.80 11.37 -9.07
CA THR A 142 -6.13 12.75 -9.44
C THR A 142 -7.31 13.32 -8.64
N ALA A 143 -8.39 12.56 -8.47
CA ALA A 143 -9.57 12.98 -7.71
C ALA A 143 -9.29 13.17 -6.20
N SER A 144 -8.40 12.35 -5.62
CA SER A 144 -7.94 12.52 -4.23
C SER A 144 -7.01 13.72 -4.05
N HIS A 145 -6.53 14.37 -5.13
CA HIS A 145 -5.73 15.59 -5.03
C HIS A 145 -6.64 16.81 -4.73
N HIS A 146 -6.94 17.03 -3.45
CA HIS A 146 -7.02 18.40 -2.89
C HIS A 146 -5.61 19.01 -2.70
N ARG A 147 -4.61 18.42 -3.34
CA ARG A 147 -3.20 18.78 -3.24
C ARG A 147 -2.94 19.91 -4.23
N ASP A 148 -2.75 21.12 -3.72
CA ASP A 148 -2.08 22.19 -4.45
C ASP A 148 -0.62 21.77 -4.73
N THR A 149 -0.48 20.95 -5.77
CA THR A 149 0.79 20.45 -6.31
C THR A 149 1.46 21.49 -7.18
N GLY A 150 0.80 22.62 -7.50
CA GLY A 150 1.34 23.67 -8.36
C GLY A 150 2.67 24.25 -7.85
N THR A 151 2.90 24.17 -6.54
CA THR A 151 4.15 24.60 -5.88
C THR A 151 5.24 23.53 -5.81
N ALA A 152 4.96 22.28 -6.17
CA ALA A 152 5.93 21.19 -6.09
C ALA A 152 6.98 21.33 -7.22
N PRO A 153 8.28 21.11 -6.94
CA PRO A 153 9.33 21.27 -7.95
C PRO A 153 9.13 20.44 -9.23
N GLY A 154 8.46 19.28 -9.13
CA GLY A 154 8.18 18.41 -10.27
C GLY A 154 6.94 18.75 -11.07
N ALA A 155 6.08 19.66 -10.61
CA ALA A 155 4.82 19.98 -11.28
C ALA A 155 4.99 20.48 -12.73
N PRO A 156 5.96 21.37 -13.06
CA PRO A 156 6.17 21.78 -14.45
C PRO A 156 6.55 20.63 -15.38
N LEU A 157 7.38 19.69 -14.90
CA LEU A 157 7.80 18.53 -15.69
C LEU A 157 6.64 17.56 -15.93
N LEU A 158 5.80 17.32 -14.91
CA LEU A 158 4.60 16.50 -15.04
C LEU A 158 3.55 17.15 -15.94
N ALA A 159 3.39 18.47 -15.89
CA ALA A 159 2.51 19.18 -16.82
C ALA A 159 2.98 19.01 -18.27
N ALA A 160 4.30 19.03 -18.52
CA ALA A 160 4.86 18.87 -19.86
C ALA A 160 4.87 17.41 -20.35
N ARG A 161 5.15 16.44 -19.47
CA ARG A 161 5.48 15.05 -19.86
C ARG A 161 4.58 13.97 -19.24
N GLY A 162 3.68 14.33 -18.33
CA GLY A 162 2.84 13.38 -17.58
C GLY A 162 1.95 12.48 -18.43
N HIS A 163 1.61 12.92 -19.65
CA HIS A 163 0.88 12.10 -20.63
C HIS A 163 1.60 10.78 -21.00
N ARG A 164 2.94 10.73 -20.86
CA ARG A 164 3.74 9.51 -21.07
C ARG A 164 3.40 8.44 -20.03
N LEU A 165 3.09 8.86 -18.79
CA LEU A 165 2.74 7.96 -17.69
C LEU A 165 1.39 7.27 -17.94
N THR A 166 0.40 8.01 -18.45
CA THR A 166 -0.95 7.49 -18.71
C THR A 166 -1.05 6.57 -19.93
N GLY A 167 -0.06 6.58 -20.83
CA GLY A 167 -0.03 5.74 -22.02
C GLY A 167 0.49 4.31 -21.78
N ALA A 168 1.01 4.02 -20.59
CA ALA A 168 1.54 2.71 -20.25
C ALA A 168 0.44 1.71 -19.90
N GLY A 169 0.69 0.41 -20.14
CA GLY A 169 -0.27 -0.65 -19.82
C GLY A 169 -0.56 -0.76 -18.32
N SER A 170 -1.83 -0.90 -17.96
CA SER A 170 -2.29 -1.03 -16.58
C SER A 170 -2.12 -2.45 -16.04
N VAL A 171 -1.79 -2.53 -14.75
CA VAL A 171 -1.73 -3.75 -13.94
C VAL A 171 -2.60 -3.54 -12.71
N LEU A 172 -2.86 -4.61 -11.94
CA LEU A 172 -3.39 -4.46 -10.59
C LEU A 172 -2.34 -3.78 -9.73
N THR A 173 -2.59 -2.54 -9.29
CA THR A 173 -1.76 -1.85 -8.32
C THR A 173 -2.37 -1.95 -6.93
N HIS A 174 -1.50 -2.07 -5.93
CA HIS A 174 -1.84 -1.95 -4.51
C HIS A 174 -2.25 -0.53 -4.14
N PHE A 175 -1.70 0.49 -4.83
CA PHE A 175 -1.92 1.93 -4.64
C PHE A 175 -1.25 2.55 -3.41
N ASP A 176 -0.97 1.75 -2.38
CA ASP A 176 -0.20 2.14 -1.20
C ASP A 176 0.87 1.10 -0.83
N PHE A 177 1.67 0.67 -1.82
CA PHE A 177 2.72 -0.33 -1.59
C PHE A 177 3.97 0.31 -0.97
N TRP A 178 4.07 0.25 0.36
CA TRP A 178 5.22 0.71 1.14
C TRP A 178 5.59 -0.32 2.22
N ALA A 179 6.76 -0.20 2.83
CA ALA A 179 7.33 -1.23 3.71
C ALA A 179 6.45 -1.54 4.95
N GLY A 180 5.62 -0.60 5.40
CA GLY A 180 4.69 -0.81 6.52
C GLY A 180 3.47 -1.69 6.19
N ASN A 181 3.13 -1.85 4.90
CA ASN A 181 2.07 -2.74 4.44
C ASN A 181 2.59 -4.14 4.04
N VAL A 182 3.88 -4.39 4.23
CA VAL A 182 4.53 -5.67 3.94
C VAL A 182 4.81 -6.43 5.24
N LEU A 183 4.41 -7.69 5.30
CA LEU A 183 4.60 -8.55 6.46
C LEU A 183 5.81 -9.46 6.32
N TRP A 184 6.49 -9.67 7.45
CA TRP A 184 7.72 -10.45 7.55
C TRP A 184 7.65 -11.48 8.67
N GLN A 185 8.24 -12.65 8.45
CA GLN A 185 8.46 -13.67 9.47
C GLN A 185 9.80 -14.38 9.23
N GLY A 186 10.69 -14.36 10.21
CA GLY A 186 11.99 -15.03 10.09
C GLY A 186 12.86 -14.52 8.93
N GLY A 187 12.77 -13.23 8.58
CA GLY A 187 13.51 -12.62 7.47
C GLY A 187 12.90 -12.86 6.08
N ALA A 188 11.81 -13.60 5.98
CA ALA A 188 11.08 -13.82 4.74
C ALA A 188 9.82 -12.95 4.68
N LEU A 189 9.56 -12.37 3.50
CA LEU A 189 8.33 -11.64 3.20
C LEU A 189 7.17 -12.65 3.10
N THR A 190 6.15 -12.49 3.94
CA THR A 190 5.01 -13.42 4.04
C THR A 190 3.74 -12.94 3.35
N GLY A 191 3.54 -11.64 3.21
CA GLY A 191 2.45 -11.11 2.40
C GLY A 191 2.28 -9.60 2.51
N VAL A 192 1.24 -9.10 1.87
CA VAL A 192 0.92 -7.68 1.71
C VAL A 192 -0.49 -7.44 2.22
N VAL A 193 -0.69 -6.36 2.97
CA VAL A 193 -1.97 -5.98 3.59
C VAL A 193 -2.34 -4.56 3.19
N ASP A 194 -3.56 -4.16 3.54
CA ASP A 194 -4.15 -2.87 3.21
C ASP A 194 -4.50 -2.64 1.74
N TRP A 195 -5.34 -3.51 1.21
CA TRP A 195 -5.73 -3.53 -0.19
C TRP A 195 -6.86 -2.56 -0.56
N SER A 196 -7.30 -1.71 0.38
CA SER A 196 -8.45 -0.80 0.17
C SER A 196 -8.24 0.22 -0.95
N GLY A 197 -6.97 0.53 -1.25
CA GLY A 197 -6.56 1.41 -2.33
C GLY A 197 -6.48 0.75 -3.71
N ALA A 198 -6.55 -0.58 -3.81
CA ALA A 198 -6.22 -1.29 -5.04
C ALA A 198 -7.01 -0.80 -6.27
N SER A 199 -6.35 -0.75 -7.41
CA SER A 199 -6.90 -0.18 -8.65
C SER A 199 -6.14 -0.64 -9.88
N LEU A 200 -6.62 -0.25 -11.07
CA LEU A 200 -5.87 -0.39 -12.31
C LEU A 200 -5.04 0.87 -12.56
N ALA A 201 -3.72 0.74 -12.54
CA ALA A 201 -2.82 1.81 -12.94
C ALA A 201 -1.57 1.23 -13.60
N PRO A 202 -0.77 2.03 -14.32
CA PRO A 202 0.52 1.57 -14.81
C PRO A 202 1.44 1.16 -13.66
N ARG A 203 2.26 0.12 -13.88
CA ARG A 203 3.16 -0.46 -12.85
C ARG A 203 4.08 0.55 -12.16
N GLY A 204 4.44 1.63 -12.86
CA GLY A 204 5.30 2.68 -12.33
C GLY A 204 4.68 3.44 -11.14
N PHE A 205 3.36 3.39 -10.99
CA PHE A 205 2.65 3.97 -9.86
C PHE A 205 3.13 3.35 -8.53
N ASP A 206 2.97 2.04 -8.36
CA ASP A 206 3.42 1.35 -7.14
C ASP A 206 4.95 1.31 -7.02
N VAL A 207 5.66 1.09 -8.14
CA VAL A 207 7.13 1.02 -8.14
C VAL A 207 7.74 2.33 -7.63
N SER A 208 7.29 3.48 -8.11
CA SER A 208 7.83 4.77 -7.67
C SER A 208 7.41 5.14 -6.24
N TRP A 209 6.21 4.74 -5.81
CA TRP A 209 5.76 4.94 -4.44
C TRP A 209 6.63 4.16 -3.45
N CYS A 210 6.89 2.89 -3.75
CA CYS A 210 7.77 2.04 -2.96
C CYS A 210 9.23 2.55 -2.96
N ARG A 211 9.75 2.96 -4.13
CA ARG A 211 11.09 3.56 -4.22
C ARG A 211 11.22 4.79 -3.34
N LEU A 212 10.22 5.67 -3.32
CA LEU A 212 10.22 6.83 -2.43
C LEU A 212 10.31 6.42 -0.95
N ASP A 213 9.47 5.50 -0.51
CA ASP A 213 9.50 4.96 0.86
C ASP A 213 10.90 4.38 1.22
N LEU A 214 11.45 3.53 0.35
CA LEU A 214 12.77 2.92 0.54
C LEU A 214 13.90 3.97 0.60
N VAL A 215 13.83 5.05 -0.20
CA VAL A 215 14.78 6.16 -0.12
C VAL A 215 14.67 6.89 1.21
N LEU A 216 13.45 7.19 1.66
CA LEU A 216 13.21 7.86 2.93
C LEU A 216 13.72 7.03 4.11
N LEU A 217 13.52 5.70 4.07
CA LEU A 217 13.96 4.81 5.14
C LEU A 217 15.45 4.49 5.08
N HIS A 218 15.96 4.07 3.92
CA HIS A 218 17.24 3.37 3.78
C HIS A 218 18.14 3.92 2.66
N GLY A 219 17.74 4.99 2.01
CA GLY A 219 18.52 5.68 0.98
C GLY A 219 18.47 5.07 -0.43
N PRO A 220 19.03 5.75 -1.43
CA PRO A 220 18.85 5.42 -2.86
C PRO A 220 19.30 4.02 -3.27
N ALA A 221 20.38 3.50 -2.69
CA ALA A 221 20.88 2.16 -3.03
C ALA A 221 19.84 1.06 -2.79
N THR A 222 18.99 1.22 -1.78
CA THR A 222 17.92 0.28 -1.45
C THR A 222 16.80 0.30 -2.50
N ALA A 223 16.41 1.49 -2.97
CA ALA A 223 15.46 1.64 -4.06
C ALA A 223 15.98 1.06 -5.38
N GLU A 224 17.28 1.17 -5.66
CA GLU A 224 17.88 0.55 -6.84
C GLU A 224 17.95 -0.98 -6.74
N ALA A 225 18.20 -1.53 -5.54
CA ALA A 225 18.12 -2.98 -5.32
C ALA A 225 16.71 -3.52 -5.53
N PHE A 226 15.69 -2.81 -5.03
CA PHE A 226 14.28 -3.11 -5.28
C PHE A 226 13.94 -3.08 -6.77
N THR A 227 14.30 -2.01 -7.47
CA THR A 227 13.98 -1.85 -8.89
C THR A 227 14.61 -2.93 -9.75
N ARG A 228 15.89 -3.23 -9.54
CA ARG A 228 16.55 -4.32 -10.28
C ARG A 228 15.83 -5.66 -10.07
N ALA A 229 15.50 -6.00 -8.83
CA ALA A 229 14.79 -7.24 -8.52
C ALA A 229 13.37 -7.28 -9.11
N TYR A 230 12.66 -6.14 -9.09
CA TYR A 230 11.36 -5.99 -9.72
C TYR A 230 11.44 -6.18 -11.24
N GLU A 231 12.37 -5.51 -11.92
CA GLU A 231 12.51 -5.56 -13.38
C GLU A 231 12.98 -6.94 -13.86
N GLU A 232 13.86 -7.60 -13.11
CA GLU A 232 14.27 -8.99 -13.34
C GLU A 232 13.07 -9.94 -13.30
N GLU A 233 12.24 -9.85 -12.26
CA GLU A 233 11.05 -10.71 -12.10
C GLU A 233 9.93 -10.35 -13.09
N ALA A 234 9.75 -9.07 -13.40
CA ALA A 234 8.74 -8.58 -14.34
C ALA A 234 9.14 -8.79 -15.81
N GLY A 235 10.38 -9.26 -16.07
CA GLY A 235 10.90 -9.55 -17.42
C GLY A 235 11.22 -8.31 -18.26
N GLY A 236 11.43 -7.15 -17.65
CA GLY A 236 11.76 -5.92 -18.38
C GLY A 236 11.70 -4.65 -17.54
N PRO A 237 12.23 -3.53 -18.09
CA PRO A 237 12.34 -2.28 -17.37
C PRO A 237 10.97 -1.66 -17.10
N VAL A 238 10.90 -0.80 -16.08
CA VAL A 238 9.77 0.10 -15.87
C VAL A 238 9.94 1.34 -16.77
N PRO A 239 9.08 1.54 -17.79
CA PRO A 239 9.19 2.69 -18.67
C PRO A 239 9.01 4.00 -17.89
N ASP A 240 9.79 5.02 -18.27
CA ASP A 240 9.71 6.36 -17.70
C ASP A 240 9.87 6.39 -16.16
N LEU A 241 10.66 5.47 -15.59
CA LEU A 241 10.81 5.32 -14.14
C LEU A 241 11.20 6.64 -13.45
N ALA A 242 12.06 7.45 -14.09
CA ALA A 242 12.44 8.76 -13.57
C ALA A 242 11.24 9.70 -13.42
N LEU A 243 10.34 9.69 -14.40
CA LEU A 243 9.15 10.53 -14.43
C LEU A 243 8.10 10.00 -13.43
N TRP A 244 8.01 8.69 -13.24
CA TRP A 244 7.23 8.08 -12.16
C TRP A 244 7.74 8.47 -10.77
N ASP A 245 9.05 8.47 -10.54
CA ASP A 245 9.62 8.96 -9.27
C ASP A 245 9.24 10.44 -9.05
N VAL A 246 9.30 11.29 -10.10
CA VAL A 246 8.87 12.69 -10.04
C VAL A 246 7.37 12.81 -9.73
N PHE A 247 6.53 11.92 -10.26
CA PHE A 247 5.10 11.84 -9.94
C PHE A 247 4.90 11.61 -8.44
N SER A 248 5.47 10.54 -7.88
CA SER A 248 5.34 10.19 -6.46
C SER A 248 5.89 11.28 -5.53
N LEU A 249 7.02 11.89 -5.89
CA LEU A 249 7.61 13.02 -5.17
C LEU A 249 6.73 14.27 -5.19
N THR A 250 6.10 14.56 -6.33
CA THR A 250 5.17 15.69 -6.48
C THR A 250 3.90 15.46 -5.68
N SER A 251 3.35 14.25 -5.72
CA SER A 251 2.15 13.87 -4.97
C SER A 251 2.36 13.88 -3.46
N SER A 252 3.56 13.59 -2.97
CA SER A 252 3.92 13.60 -1.54
C SER A 252 4.52 14.93 -1.06
N TYR A 253 4.72 15.92 -1.95
CA TYR A 253 5.54 17.10 -1.65
C TYR A 253 5.10 17.87 -0.41
N ARG A 254 3.80 17.97 -0.12
CA ARG A 254 3.28 18.71 1.05
C ARG A 254 3.01 17.84 2.29
N SER A 255 3.14 16.52 2.16
CA SER A 255 2.70 15.57 3.18
C SER A 255 3.79 14.64 3.67
N VAL A 256 4.98 14.64 3.07
CA VAL A 256 6.02 13.66 3.43
C VAL A 256 6.39 13.71 4.92
N GLU A 257 6.40 14.89 5.54
CA GLU A 257 6.64 15.05 6.98
C GLU A 257 5.56 14.40 7.83
N THR A 258 4.32 14.33 7.34
CA THR A 258 3.20 13.74 8.08
C THR A 258 3.29 12.21 8.16
N TRP A 259 4.26 11.60 7.48
CA TRP A 259 4.51 10.16 7.53
C TRP A 259 5.36 9.75 8.73
N LEU A 260 6.02 10.70 9.40
CA LEU A 260 6.90 10.43 10.53
C LEU A 260 6.26 9.57 11.63
N PRO A 261 5.00 9.82 12.07
CA PRO A 261 4.38 8.98 13.09
C PRO A 261 4.25 7.51 12.66
N ASN A 262 3.96 7.24 11.38
CA ASN A 262 3.85 5.88 10.88
C ASN A 262 5.19 5.13 10.95
N TYR A 263 6.30 5.83 10.65
CA TYR A 263 7.63 5.26 10.77
C TYR A 263 8.06 5.05 12.23
N HIS A 264 7.70 5.98 13.13
CA HIS A 264 7.96 5.85 14.55
C HIS A 264 7.21 4.66 15.16
N ASP A 265 5.94 4.48 14.82
CA ASP A 265 5.11 3.36 15.26
C ASP A 265 5.67 1.99 14.84
N LEU A 266 6.48 1.96 13.78
CA LEU A 266 7.14 0.76 13.25
C LEU A 266 8.65 0.68 13.59
N GLY A 267 9.14 1.54 14.49
CA GLY A 267 10.46 1.41 15.12
C GLY A 267 11.53 2.38 14.63
N ARG A 268 11.28 3.18 13.58
CA ARG A 268 12.22 4.20 13.07
C ARG A 268 12.17 5.52 13.84
N THR A 269 12.27 5.40 15.16
CA THR A 269 12.26 6.53 16.11
C THR A 269 13.49 7.45 15.98
N ASP A 270 14.50 7.02 15.22
CA ASP A 270 15.69 7.79 14.85
C ASP A 270 15.40 8.88 13.82
N LEU A 271 14.34 8.74 13.00
CA LEU A 271 14.02 9.71 11.97
C LEU A 271 13.39 10.97 12.56
N THR A 272 13.69 12.12 11.96
CA THR A 272 13.06 13.40 12.24
C THR A 272 12.27 13.92 11.04
N VAL A 273 11.46 14.96 11.26
CA VAL A 273 10.78 15.68 10.18
C VAL A 273 11.79 16.23 9.17
N ASP A 274 12.91 16.77 9.67
CA ASP A 274 13.97 17.34 8.84
C ASP A 274 14.66 16.27 7.99
N ASP A 275 14.91 15.07 8.55
CA ASP A 275 15.45 13.93 7.79
C ASP A 275 14.55 13.56 6.60
N LEU A 276 13.23 13.48 6.82
CA LEU A 276 12.28 13.14 5.78
C LEU A 276 12.27 14.19 4.67
N ARG A 277 12.22 15.47 5.04
CA ARG A 277 12.26 16.57 4.08
C ARG A 277 13.58 16.59 3.31
N GLU A 278 14.71 16.47 3.98
CA GLU A 278 16.03 16.48 3.34
C GLU A 278 16.17 15.34 2.31
N ARG A 279 15.81 14.11 2.70
CA ARG A 279 15.85 12.94 1.82
C ARG A 279 14.91 13.10 0.63
N HIS A 280 13.67 13.57 0.86
CA HIS A 280 12.69 13.86 -0.20
C HIS A 280 13.20 14.91 -1.19
N THR A 281 13.74 16.03 -0.70
CA THR A 281 14.29 17.11 -1.54
C THR A 281 15.53 16.66 -2.31
N SER A 282 16.41 15.88 -1.68
CA SER A 282 17.59 15.31 -2.35
C SER A 282 17.18 14.37 -3.49
N TRP A 283 16.22 13.49 -3.23
CA TRP A 283 15.68 12.59 -4.24
C TRP A 283 14.97 13.33 -5.37
N THR A 284 14.19 14.37 -5.04
CA THR A 284 13.55 15.25 -6.02
C THR A 284 14.56 15.84 -7.00
N ARG A 285 15.65 16.42 -6.51
CA ARG A 285 16.69 16.99 -7.39
C ARG A 285 17.33 15.93 -8.29
N ASN A 286 17.64 14.76 -7.72
CA ASN A 286 18.22 13.66 -8.49
C ASN A 286 17.29 13.21 -9.63
N ARG A 287 16.00 13.02 -9.33
CA ARG A 287 15.03 12.49 -10.29
C ARG A 287 14.61 13.49 -11.36
N LEU A 288 14.50 14.77 -11.02
CA LEU A 288 14.29 15.83 -12.01
C LEU A 288 15.44 15.90 -13.01
N ALA A 289 16.69 15.79 -12.54
CA ALA A 289 17.85 15.76 -13.42
C ALA A 289 17.86 14.53 -14.34
N ALA A 290 17.47 13.36 -13.83
CA ALA A 290 17.39 12.13 -14.63
C ALA A 290 16.26 12.16 -15.66
N ALA A 291 15.04 12.52 -15.25
CA ALA A 291 13.87 12.57 -16.13
C ALA A 291 14.02 13.61 -17.25
N SER A 292 14.81 14.67 -17.01
CA SER A 292 15.11 15.68 -18.02
C SER A 292 16.01 15.16 -19.15
N ARG A 293 16.84 14.13 -18.88
CA ARG A 293 17.79 13.53 -19.85
C ARG A 293 17.18 12.46 -20.75
N GLU A 294 16.02 11.90 -20.39
CA GLU A 294 15.32 10.83 -21.14
C GLU A 294 14.57 11.35 -22.38
N VAL A 295 15.23 12.20 -23.18
CA VAL A 295 14.70 12.77 -24.44
C VAL A 295 14.67 11.71 -25.53
#